data_AF-A0A1I8ACC3-F1
#
_entry.id   AF-A0A1I8ACC3-F1
#
_cell.length_a   1.000
_cell.length_b   1.000
_cell.length_c   1.000
_cell.angle_alpha   90.00
_cell.angle_beta   90.00
_cell.angle_gamma   90.00
#
_symmetry.space_group_name_H-M   'P 1'
#
loop_
_entity.id
_entity.type
_entity.pdbx_description
1 polymer ?
#
loop_
_entity_poly.entity_id
_entity_poly.type
_entity_poly.pdbx_seq_one_letter_code
_entity_poly.pdbx_strand_id
1 'polypeptide(L)'
;RLQPKAVISGLGFETADRYGRYLQADFDKVSIATLLLPSGMNGDEDLNQKFKLMDDFGKYLDKQRRKRREYIYCGSLYVAQQKLDVKNWRDGQQSPGFLAPERAWMDEIVGNMGYVDALREVSREGDQYSWWPDNEQAEMLNLGWRFDYQLLTPGLRRFVRSARLPRQPRFSQ
;
A
#
# COMPACT_ATOMS: atom_id res chain seq x y z
N ARG A 1 -13.02 20.19 -14.42
CA ARG A 1 -12.23 18.99 -14.09
C ARG A 1 -11.13 18.85 -15.14
N LEU A 2 -9.88 18.58 -14.76
CA LEU A 2 -8.81 18.27 -15.70
C LEU A 2 -8.93 16.82 -16.13
N GLN A 3 -8.96 16.55 -17.43
CA GLN A 3 -8.93 15.19 -17.95
C GLN A 3 -7.48 14.65 -17.90
N PRO A 4 -7.30 13.34 -17.65
CA PRO A 4 -5.98 12.74 -17.75
C PRO A 4 -5.50 12.78 -19.20
N LYS A 5 -4.19 12.99 -19.39
CA LYS A 5 -3.54 12.95 -20.70
C LYS A 5 -3.45 11.53 -21.25
N ALA A 6 -3.33 10.55 -20.36
CA ALA A 6 -3.33 9.13 -20.67
C ALA A 6 -3.90 8.32 -19.51
N VAL A 7 -4.47 7.17 -19.83
CA VAL A 7 -4.86 6.15 -18.86
C VAL A 7 -4.10 4.88 -19.22
N ILE A 8 -3.39 4.31 -18.24
CA ILE A 8 -2.58 3.11 -18.41
C ILE A 8 -3.20 2.02 -17.54
N SER A 9 -3.69 0.97 -18.19
CA SER A 9 -4.14 -0.26 -17.54
C SER A 9 -3.03 -1.30 -17.66
N GLY A 10 -2.47 -1.73 -16.52
CA GLY A 10 -1.44 -2.77 -16.46
C GLY A 10 -0.01 -2.28 -16.21
N LEU A 11 0.80 -3.20 -15.73
CA LEU A 11 2.20 -3.03 -15.34
C LEU A 11 3.16 -3.87 -16.19
N GLY A 12 2.64 -4.74 -17.07
CA GLY A 12 3.42 -5.58 -17.97
C GLY A 12 3.83 -6.93 -17.38
N PHE A 13 3.11 -7.40 -16.35
CA PHE A 13 3.30 -8.73 -15.77
C PHE A 13 1.95 -9.36 -15.39
N GLU A 14 1.86 -10.69 -15.55
CA GLU A 14 0.59 -11.44 -15.52
C GLU A 14 -0.18 -11.27 -14.20
N THR A 15 0.52 -11.26 -13.07
CA THR A 15 -0.08 -11.19 -11.73
C THR A 15 -0.80 -9.86 -11.45
N ALA A 16 -0.52 -8.80 -12.22
CA ALA A 16 -1.28 -7.55 -12.19
C ALA A 16 -2.30 -7.46 -13.33
N ASP A 17 -1.85 -7.71 -14.56
CA ASP A 17 -2.59 -7.39 -15.78
C ASP A 17 -3.81 -8.30 -15.95
N ARG A 18 -3.66 -9.60 -15.63
CA ARG A 18 -4.75 -10.58 -15.71
C ARG A 18 -5.86 -10.32 -14.69
N TYR A 19 -5.51 -9.71 -13.56
CA TYR A 19 -6.41 -9.52 -12.41
C TYR A 19 -6.89 -8.06 -12.26
N GLY A 20 -6.54 -7.17 -13.18
CA GLY A 20 -6.96 -5.76 -13.15
C GLY A 20 -6.48 -4.99 -11.91
N ARG A 21 -5.31 -5.35 -11.38
CA ARG A 21 -4.80 -4.84 -10.09
C ARG A 21 -4.14 -3.47 -10.16
N TYR A 22 -4.07 -2.86 -11.36
CA TYR A 22 -3.41 -1.58 -11.56
C TYR A 22 -4.11 -0.73 -12.62
N LEU A 23 -4.36 0.53 -12.27
CA LEU A 23 -4.82 1.55 -13.20
C LEU A 23 -4.17 2.89 -12.85
N GLN A 24 -3.60 3.56 -13.84
CA GLN A 24 -2.91 4.84 -13.69
C GLN A 24 -3.54 5.91 -14.58
N ALA A 25 -3.72 7.09 -14.01
CA ALA A 25 -4.12 8.30 -14.72
C ALA A 25 -2.96 9.31 -14.73
N ASP A 26 -2.54 9.70 -15.94
CA ASP A 26 -1.43 10.62 -16.13
C ASP A 26 -1.93 12.06 -16.24
N PHE A 27 -1.43 12.94 -15.37
CA PHE A 27 -1.60 14.38 -15.47
C PHE A 27 -0.29 15.02 -15.95
N ASP A 28 -0.21 16.36 -15.91
CA ASP A 28 0.93 17.08 -16.46
C ASP A 28 2.26 16.66 -15.82
N LYS A 29 2.37 16.82 -14.49
CA LYS A 29 3.60 16.56 -13.71
C LYS A 29 3.52 15.34 -12.79
N VAL A 30 2.30 14.89 -12.51
CA VAL A 30 2.02 13.81 -11.56
C VAL A 30 1.16 12.74 -12.23
N SER A 31 1.39 11.49 -11.85
CA SER A 31 0.52 10.37 -12.18
C SER A 31 -0.07 9.79 -10.91
N ILE A 32 -1.36 9.51 -10.93
CA ILE A 32 -2.08 8.92 -9.80
C ILE A 32 -2.52 7.53 -10.22
N ALA A 33 -2.12 6.53 -9.46
CA ALA A 33 -2.43 5.14 -9.72
C ALA A 33 -3.16 4.52 -8.55
N THR A 34 -4.05 3.57 -8.86
CA THR A 34 -4.62 2.64 -7.89
C THR A 34 -3.95 1.28 -8.05
N LEU A 35 -3.63 0.65 -6.93
CA LEU A 35 -2.94 -0.64 -6.87
C LEU A 35 -3.63 -1.55 -5.84
N LEU A 36 -3.78 -2.82 -6.19
CA LEU A 36 -4.33 -3.84 -5.31
C LEU A 36 -3.38 -5.05 -5.27
N LEU A 37 -2.88 -5.40 -4.09
CA LEU A 37 -2.17 -6.66 -3.88
C LEU A 37 -3.15 -7.76 -3.43
N PRO A 38 -2.86 -9.05 -3.70
CA PRO A 38 -3.55 -10.14 -3.02
C PRO A 38 -3.32 -10.07 -1.51
N SER A 39 -4.28 -10.58 -0.75
CA SER A 39 -4.23 -10.57 0.71
C SER A 39 -3.12 -11.47 1.26
N GLY A 40 -2.89 -12.63 0.61
CA GLY A 40 -2.05 -13.70 1.13
C GLY A 40 -2.70 -14.48 2.27
N MET A 41 -3.98 -14.23 2.58
CA MET A 41 -4.69 -14.82 3.72
C MET A 41 -5.43 -16.12 3.37
N ASN A 42 -5.61 -16.43 2.08
CA ASN A 42 -6.38 -17.58 1.61
C ASN A 42 -5.52 -18.82 1.29
N GLY A 43 -4.51 -19.09 2.14
CA GLY A 43 -3.59 -20.22 2.00
C GLY A 43 -2.33 -19.93 1.18
N ASP A 44 -1.48 -20.95 1.04
CA ASP A 44 -0.12 -20.81 0.52
C ASP A 44 -0.07 -20.33 -0.94
N GLU A 45 -1.06 -20.69 -1.76
CA GLU A 45 -1.12 -20.24 -3.16
C GLU A 45 -1.36 -18.72 -3.27
N ASP A 46 -2.28 -18.17 -2.45
CA ASP A 46 -2.54 -16.72 -2.40
C ASP A 46 -1.31 -15.97 -1.89
N LEU A 47 -0.63 -16.53 -0.87
CA LEU A 47 0.59 -15.95 -0.33
C LEU A 47 1.75 -15.97 -1.35
N ASN A 48 1.91 -17.06 -2.09
CA ASN A 48 2.91 -17.15 -3.16
C ASN A 48 2.60 -16.16 -4.29
N GLN A 49 1.33 -15.99 -4.66
CA GLN A 49 0.92 -14.98 -5.65
C GLN A 49 1.22 -13.56 -5.15
N LYS A 50 0.98 -13.29 -3.86
CA LYS A 50 1.34 -12.02 -3.20
C LYS A 50 2.82 -11.75 -3.29
N PHE A 51 3.67 -12.69 -2.87
CA PHE A 51 5.12 -12.51 -2.95
C PHE A 51 5.62 -12.32 -4.38
N LYS A 52 5.06 -13.04 -5.35
CA LYS A 52 5.40 -12.85 -6.77
C LYS A 52 5.07 -11.43 -7.23
N LEU A 53 3.88 -10.93 -6.89
CA LEU A 53 3.45 -9.58 -7.23
C LEU A 53 4.31 -8.51 -6.52
N MET A 54 4.69 -8.74 -5.27
CA MET A 54 5.56 -7.83 -4.50
C MET A 54 6.94 -7.70 -5.14
N ASP A 55 7.56 -8.81 -5.55
CA ASP A 55 8.86 -8.80 -6.22
C ASP A 55 8.79 -8.08 -7.59
N ASP A 56 7.80 -8.41 -8.42
CA ASP A 56 7.61 -7.78 -9.72
C ASP A 56 7.30 -6.28 -9.59
N PHE A 57 6.48 -5.89 -8.61
CA PHE A 57 6.18 -4.48 -8.33
C PHE A 57 7.39 -3.73 -7.77
N GLY A 58 8.20 -4.34 -6.91
CA GLY A 58 9.45 -3.77 -6.41
C GLY A 58 10.41 -3.43 -7.54
N LYS A 59 10.58 -4.34 -8.51
CA LYS A 59 11.37 -4.10 -9.74
C LYS A 59 10.77 -3.00 -10.60
N TYR A 60 9.45 -2.92 -10.70
CA TYR A 60 8.78 -1.83 -11.39
C TYR A 60 9.08 -0.47 -10.74
N LEU A 61 9.00 -0.39 -9.41
CA LEU A 61 9.30 0.83 -8.64
C LEU A 61 10.75 1.29 -8.78
N ASP A 62 11.74 0.38 -8.77
CA ASP A 62 13.14 0.78 -9.00
C ASP A 62 13.35 1.37 -10.41
N LYS A 63 12.68 0.82 -11.43
CA LYS A 63 12.67 1.40 -12.77
C LYS A 63 12.01 2.78 -12.79
N GLN A 64 10.88 2.94 -12.09
CA GLN A 64 10.15 4.22 -12.07
C GLN A 64 10.92 5.34 -11.36
N ARG A 65 11.72 5.01 -10.35
CA ARG A 65 12.53 6.00 -9.61
C ARG A 65 13.46 6.83 -10.50
N ARG A 66 13.85 6.29 -11.66
CA ARG A 66 14.71 6.99 -12.64
C ARG A 66 13.96 8.01 -13.51
N LYS A 67 12.62 8.02 -13.45
CA LYS A 67 11.80 8.96 -14.21
C LYS A 67 11.69 10.29 -13.46
N ARG A 68 11.59 11.39 -14.22
CA ARG A 68 11.39 12.75 -13.68
C ARG A 68 9.94 13.06 -13.25
N ARG A 69 9.02 12.12 -13.48
CA ARG A 69 7.60 12.28 -13.21
C ARG A 69 7.31 11.86 -11.78
N GLU A 70 6.43 12.59 -11.11
CA GLU A 70 5.99 12.24 -9.76
C GLU A 70 4.83 11.24 -9.82
N TYR A 71 4.76 10.35 -8.83
CA TYR A 71 3.71 9.32 -8.73
C TYR A 71 3.07 9.33 -7.35
N ILE A 72 1.77 9.07 -7.34
CA ILE A 72 0.98 8.75 -6.15
C ILE A 72 0.37 7.37 -6.38
N TYR A 73 0.83 6.36 -5.65
CA TYR A 73 0.24 5.02 -5.67
C TYR A 73 -0.71 4.88 -4.49
N CYS A 74 -2.01 4.95 -4.76
CA CYS A 74 -3.08 4.60 -3.83
C CYS A 74 -3.19 3.07 -3.77
N GLY A 75 -2.43 2.45 -2.88
CA GLY A 75 -2.26 1.01 -2.81
C GLY A 75 -2.97 0.40 -1.60
N SER A 76 -3.81 -0.61 -1.86
CA SER A 76 -4.19 -1.58 -0.82
C SER A 76 -3.20 -2.72 -0.88
N LEU A 77 -2.19 -2.67 -0.02
CA LEU A 77 -1.00 -3.51 -0.11
C LEU A 77 -1.14 -4.81 0.68
N TYR A 78 -2.11 -4.88 1.59
CA TYR A 78 -2.23 -5.97 2.57
C TYR A 78 -0.93 -6.21 3.36
N VAL A 79 -0.12 -5.17 3.59
CA VAL A 79 1.12 -5.25 4.37
C VAL A 79 1.16 -4.08 5.35
N ALA A 80 1.34 -4.38 6.63
CA ALA A 80 1.64 -3.39 7.65
C ALA A 80 3.16 -3.26 7.80
N GLN A 81 3.69 -2.04 7.75
CA GLN A 81 5.14 -1.84 7.77
C GLN A 81 5.72 -1.97 9.18
N GLN A 82 5.22 -1.19 10.13
CA GLN A 82 5.81 -1.02 11.46
C GLN A 82 4.95 -1.61 12.56
N LYS A 83 5.51 -1.79 13.77
CA LYS A 83 4.75 -2.30 14.94
C LYS A 83 3.54 -1.45 15.29
N LEU A 84 3.62 -0.14 15.03
CA LEU A 84 2.54 0.81 15.26
C LEU A 84 1.40 0.70 14.24
N ASP A 85 1.63 0.01 13.12
CA ASP A 85 0.65 -0.26 12.06
C ASP A 85 -0.23 -1.49 12.35
N VAL A 86 0.03 -2.21 13.46
CA VAL A 86 -0.73 -3.40 13.87
C VAL A 86 -0.97 -3.36 15.37
N LYS A 87 -2.23 -3.49 15.83
CA LYS A 87 -2.55 -3.44 17.27
C LYS A 87 -1.82 -4.51 18.08
N ASN A 88 -1.90 -5.77 17.65
CA ASN A 88 -1.27 -6.92 18.31
C ASN A 88 -0.06 -7.42 17.50
N TRP A 89 0.95 -6.55 17.34
CA TRP A 89 2.11 -6.82 16.47
C TRP A 89 2.89 -8.09 16.81
N ARG A 90 2.85 -8.58 18.07
CA ARG A 90 3.55 -9.81 18.49
C ARG A 90 2.96 -11.05 17.82
N ASP A 91 1.64 -11.18 17.88
CA ASP A 91 0.92 -12.30 17.29
C ASP A 91 0.86 -12.16 15.77
N GLY A 92 0.74 -10.91 15.28
CA GLY A 92 0.70 -10.61 13.85
C GLY A 92 1.95 -11.06 13.08
N GLN A 93 3.11 -11.27 13.73
CA GLN A 93 4.35 -11.68 13.04
C GLN A 93 4.26 -13.03 12.33
N GLN A 94 3.30 -13.87 12.72
CA GLN A 94 3.07 -15.19 12.14
C GLN A 94 1.94 -15.18 11.09
N SER A 95 1.31 -14.02 10.85
CA SER A 95 0.17 -13.89 9.94
C SER A 95 0.54 -13.11 8.69
N PRO A 96 0.02 -13.51 7.50
CA PRO A 96 0.10 -12.72 6.28
C PRO A 96 -0.36 -11.27 6.52
N GLY A 97 0.43 -10.33 6.04
CA GLY A 97 0.30 -8.90 6.26
C GLY A 97 1.24 -8.31 7.30
N PHE A 98 1.93 -9.14 8.09
CA PHE A 98 3.02 -8.69 8.96
C PHE A 98 4.12 -9.76 9.09
N LEU A 99 4.35 -10.56 8.05
CA LEU A 99 5.49 -11.47 7.99
C LEU A 99 6.79 -10.70 7.81
N ALA A 100 7.92 -11.31 8.21
CA ALA A 100 9.23 -10.67 8.07
C ALA A 100 9.59 -10.28 6.62
N PRO A 101 9.34 -11.11 5.59
CA PRO A 101 9.59 -10.73 4.20
C PRO A 101 8.72 -9.56 3.73
N GLU A 102 7.48 -9.47 4.21
CA GLU A 102 6.56 -8.40 3.82
C GLU A 102 6.99 -7.04 4.38
N ARG A 103 7.40 -7.02 5.65
CA ARG A 103 7.97 -5.81 6.26
C ARG A 103 9.27 -5.39 5.58
N ALA A 104 10.16 -6.35 5.30
CA ALA A 104 11.42 -6.08 4.61
C ALA A 104 11.19 -5.46 3.22
N TRP A 105 10.15 -5.91 2.50
CA TRP A 105 9.75 -5.32 1.22
C TRP A 105 9.27 -3.86 1.37
N MET A 106 8.44 -3.55 2.36
CA MET A 106 8.04 -2.15 2.64
C MET A 106 9.23 -1.29 3.07
N ASP A 107 10.15 -1.83 3.88
CA ASP A 107 11.35 -1.13 4.32
C ASP A 107 12.31 -0.84 3.16
N GLU A 108 12.41 -1.74 2.18
CA GLU A 108 13.14 -1.49 0.93
C GLU A 108 12.51 -0.33 0.15
N ILE A 109 11.19 -0.32 -0.02
CA ILE A 109 10.46 0.72 -0.77
C ILE A 109 10.59 2.09 -0.10
N VAL A 110 10.31 2.18 1.20
CA VAL A 110 10.27 3.47 1.92
C VAL A 110 11.67 3.93 2.35
N GLY A 111 12.56 2.99 2.67
CA GLY A 111 13.93 3.27 3.09
C GLY A 111 14.89 3.44 1.92
N ASN A 112 15.21 2.35 1.22
CA ASN A 112 16.29 2.31 0.24
C ASN A 112 15.90 2.91 -1.12
N MET A 113 14.68 2.66 -1.59
CA MET A 113 14.16 3.25 -2.82
C MET A 113 13.73 4.71 -2.63
N GLY A 114 13.45 5.12 -1.38
CA GLY A 114 13.13 6.50 -1.01
C GLY A 114 11.70 6.94 -1.31
N TYR A 115 10.78 6.00 -1.56
CA TYR A 115 9.36 6.33 -1.62
C TYR A 115 8.87 6.80 -0.25
N VAL A 116 7.79 7.56 -0.25
CA VAL A 116 7.30 8.25 0.94
C VAL A 116 5.91 7.76 1.27
N ASP A 117 5.70 7.32 2.51
CA ASP A 117 4.38 7.05 3.06
C ASP A 117 3.71 8.37 3.45
N ALA A 118 2.67 8.77 2.70
CA ALA A 118 1.99 10.04 2.89
C ALA A 118 1.46 10.23 4.32
N LEU A 119 0.93 9.18 4.96
CA LEU A 119 0.38 9.31 6.31
C LEU A 119 1.47 9.62 7.32
N ARG A 120 2.63 8.99 7.19
CA ARG A 120 3.76 9.14 8.11
C ARG A 120 4.48 10.48 8.00
N GLU A 121 4.27 11.20 6.91
CA GLU A 121 4.78 12.58 6.77
C GLU A 121 4.06 13.59 7.67
N VAL A 122 2.81 13.33 8.02
CA VAL A 122 1.97 14.27 8.78
C VAL A 122 1.47 13.70 10.10
N SER A 123 1.56 12.38 10.32
CA SER A 123 1.20 11.74 11.59
C SER A 123 2.11 10.56 11.92
N ARG A 124 2.66 10.57 13.14
CA ARG A 124 3.45 9.46 13.69
C ARG A 124 2.74 8.76 14.85
N GLU A 125 1.45 9.01 14.97
CA GLU A 125 0.62 8.39 16.00
C GLU A 125 0.35 6.92 15.65
N GLY A 126 0.17 6.10 16.69
CA GLY A 126 -0.34 4.75 16.56
C GLY A 126 -1.86 4.73 16.44
N ASP A 127 -2.46 3.53 16.51
CA ASP A 127 -3.92 3.33 16.48
C ASP A 127 -4.63 3.88 15.21
N GLN A 128 -3.88 4.08 14.13
CA GLN A 128 -4.39 4.49 12.81
C GLN A 128 -4.37 3.29 11.85
N TYR A 129 -5.52 2.61 11.76
CA TYR A 129 -5.69 1.39 10.98
C TYR A 129 -6.65 1.62 9.80
N SER A 130 -6.58 0.74 8.82
CA SER A 130 -7.42 0.81 7.61
C SER A 130 -8.20 -0.47 7.32
N TRP A 131 -7.84 -1.57 7.98
CA TRP A 131 -8.48 -2.87 7.83
C TRP A 131 -8.68 -3.54 9.19
N TRP A 132 -9.81 -4.24 9.34
CA TRP A 132 -10.12 -5.04 10.52
C TRP A 132 -10.70 -6.38 10.10
N PRO A 133 -10.34 -7.49 10.78
CA PRO A 133 -11.03 -8.76 10.62
C PRO A 133 -12.54 -8.61 10.85
N ASP A 134 -13.33 -9.39 10.12
CA ASP A 134 -14.80 -9.38 10.22
C ASP A 134 -15.30 -10.10 11.47
N ASN A 135 -15.06 -9.50 12.64
CA ASN A 135 -15.68 -9.93 13.88
C ASN A 135 -15.87 -8.74 14.83
N GLU A 136 -16.93 -8.84 15.64
CA GLU A 136 -17.36 -7.78 16.54
C GLU A 136 -16.28 -7.42 17.57
N GLN A 137 -15.50 -8.40 18.04
CA GLN A 137 -14.41 -8.19 18.98
C GLN A 137 -13.29 -7.34 18.39
N ALA A 138 -12.91 -7.57 17.12
CA ALA A 138 -11.89 -6.79 16.44
C ALA A 138 -12.30 -5.33 16.27
N GLU A 139 -13.58 -5.08 15.99
CA GLU A 139 -14.13 -3.73 15.98
C GLU A 139 -14.05 -3.14 17.40
N MET A 140 -14.66 -3.77 18.42
CA MET A 140 -14.70 -3.22 19.78
C MET A 140 -13.32 -2.90 20.36
N LEU A 141 -12.34 -3.78 20.16
CA LEU A 141 -10.99 -3.65 20.71
C LEU A 141 -10.02 -2.89 19.79
N ASN A 142 -10.50 -2.43 18.62
CA ASN A 142 -9.69 -1.79 17.59
C ASN A 142 -8.47 -2.65 17.16
N LEU A 143 -8.70 -3.95 16.91
CA LEU A 143 -7.68 -4.91 16.47
C LEU A 143 -7.36 -4.72 14.97
N GLY A 144 -6.96 -3.51 14.62
CA GLY A 144 -6.77 -3.11 13.24
C GLY A 144 -5.34 -3.28 12.73
N TRP A 145 -5.25 -3.25 11.40
CA TRP A 145 -4.03 -3.27 10.62
C TRP A 145 -4.05 -2.11 9.64
N ARG A 146 -2.90 -1.49 9.37
CA ARG A 146 -2.78 -0.47 8.32
C ARG A 146 -2.26 -1.10 7.02
N PHE A 147 -3.18 -1.34 6.09
CA PHE A 147 -2.89 -1.96 4.80
C PHE A 147 -2.98 -1.01 3.61
N ASP A 148 -3.58 0.16 3.81
CA ASP A 148 -3.82 1.14 2.76
C ASP A 148 -2.85 2.31 2.85
N TYR A 149 -2.22 2.61 1.72
CA TYR A 149 -1.15 3.59 1.61
C TYR A 149 -1.38 4.51 0.42
N GLN A 150 -0.90 5.74 0.56
CA GLN A 150 -0.50 6.56 -0.57
C GLN A 150 1.02 6.60 -0.57
N LEU A 151 1.64 5.78 -1.42
CA LEU A 151 3.09 5.80 -1.63
C LEU A 151 3.41 6.89 -2.66
N LEU A 152 4.27 7.82 -2.27
CA LEU A 152 4.62 9.00 -3.06
C LEU A 152 6.06 8.91 -3.52
N THR A 153 6.35 9.45 -4.70
CA THR A 153 7.73 9.80 -5.05
C THR A 153 8.28 10.91 -4.13
N PRO A 154 9.61 10.97 -3.91
CA PRO A 154 10.21 11.90 -2.95
C PRO A 154 9.87 13.38 -3.17
N GLY A 155 9.67 13.80 -4.43
CA GLY A 155 9.37 15.19 -4.78
C GLY A 155 8.02 15.67 -4.23
N LEU A 156 7.10 14.76 -3.93
CA LEU A 156 5.78 15.07 -3.37
C LEU A 156 5.75 15.14 -1.84
N ARG A 157 6.83 14.74 -1.15
CA ARG A 157 6.89 14.65 0.32
C ARG A 157 6.37 15.89 1.04
N ARG A 158 6.80 17.07 0.60
CA ARG A 158 6.46 18.37 1.23
C ARG A 158 5.07 18.90 0.88
N PHE A 159 4.36 18.23 -0.03
CA PHE A 159 3.03 18.63 -0.46
C PHE A 159 1.92 17.96 0.37
N VAL A 160 2.25 16.97 1.22
CA VAL A 160 1.28 16.34 2.10
C VAL A 160 0.90 17.30 3.21
N ARG A 161 -0.34 17.78 3.18
CA ARG A 161 -0.89 18.71 4.20
C ARG A 161 -1.60 17.98 5.34
N SER A 162 -2.27 16.87 5.03
CA SER A 162 -3.03 16.07 6.00
C SER A 162 -3.31 14.68 5.45
N ALA A 163 -3.37 13.69 6.33
CA ALA A 163 -3.78 12.33 6.03
C ALA A 163 -4.58 11.82 7.24
N ARG A 164 -5.69 11.13 6.98
CA ARG A 164 -6.58 10.58 8.02
C ARG A 164 -7.17 9.27 7.55
N LEU A 165 -7.31 8.33 8.48
CA LEU A 165 -8.03 7.08 8.30
C LEU A 165 -9.25 7.11 9.24
N PRO A 166 -10.38 7.71 8.82
CA PRO A 166 -11.58 7.73 9.64
C PRO A 166 -12.09 6.31 9.82
N ARG A 167 -12.39 5.93 11.07
CA ARG A 167 -12.95 4.60 11.37
C ARG A 167 -14.41 4.46 10.93
N GLN A 168 -15.16 5.56 10.93
CA GLN A 168 -16.56 5.62 10.48
C GLN A 168 -16.81 6.90 9.66
N PRO A 169 -17.70 6.86 8.65
CA PRO A 169 -18.38 5.66 8.13
C PRO A 169 -17.41 4.75 7.34
N ARG A 170 -17.65 3.43 7.36
CA ARG A 170 -16.91 2.42 6.59
C ARG A 170 -17.87 1.57 5.75
N PHE A 171 -17.45 1.19 4.54
CA PHE A 171 -18.29 0.46 3.56
C PHE A 171 -17.73 -0.91 3.15
N SER A 172 -16.59 -1.30 3.72
CA SER A 172 -15.92 -2.57 3.48
C SER A 172 -15.31 -3.09 4.77
N GLN A 173 -14.88 -4.35 4.76
CA GLN A 173 -14.00 -4.88 5.80
C GLN A 173 -12.61 -4.25 5.67
#